data_AF-A0A401MX54-F1
#
_entry.id   AF-A0A401MX54-F1
#
_cell.length_a   1.000
_cell.length_b   1.000
_cell.length_c   1.000
_cell.angle_alpha   90.00
_cell.angle_beta   90.00
_cell.angle_gamma   90.00
#
_symmetry.space_group_name_H-M   'P 1'
#
loop_
_entity.id
_entity.type
_entity.pdbx_description
1 polymer ?
#
loop_
_entity_poly.entity_id
_entity_poly.type
_entity_poly.pdbx_seq_one_letter_code
_entity_poly.pdbx_strand_id
1 'polypeptide(L)'
;MTTPQRDQRSRTDAPFLVGDRVRGTTYVPPDLRLHESPEPFEGVVVQLGSGYPKVDAKHAFLWIRLADHTERQSLVSETELVTRRRES
;
A
#
# COMPACT_ATOMS: atom_id res chain seq x y z
N MET A 1 31.39 11.99 16.69
CA MET A 1 29.93 12.10 16.88
C MET A 1 29.30 11.86 15.52
N THR A 2 28.86 10.63 15.25
CA THR A 2 28.39 10.23 13.92
C THR A 2 26.86 10.22 13.95
N THR A 3 26.24 11.18 13.27
CA THR A 3 24.80 11.20 13.03
C THR A 3 24.44 9.98 12.16
N PRO A 4 23.52 9.08 12.56
CA PRO A 4 23.01 8.10 11.61
C PRO A 4 22.14 8.84 10.59
N GLN A 5 22.67 8.89 9.37
CA GLN A 5 21.98 9.30 8.16
C GLN A 5 20.67 8.51 8.08
N ARG A 6 19.52 9.21 8.19
CA ARG A 6 18.19 8.61 7.99
C ARG A 6 18.22 7.90 6.65
N ASP A 7 18.13 6.59 6.74
CA ASP A 7 18.13 5.64 5.64
C ASP A 7 17.33 6.21 4.46
N GLN A 8 18.01 6.33 3.32
CA GLN A 8 17.46 6.75 2.05
C GLN A 8 16.32 5.79 1.72
N ARG A 9 15.07 6.20 2.00
CA ARG A 9 13.89 5.49 1.52
C ARG A 9 14.00 5.48 0.00
N SER A 10 14.28 4.32 -0.57
CA SER A 10 14.10 4.04 -1.99
C SER A 10 12.74 4.62 -2.37
N ARG A 11 12.78 5.70 -3.15
CA ARG A 11 11.61 6.38 -3.65
C ARG A 11 11.03 5.49 -4.74
N THR A 12 10.30 4.45 -4.34
CA THR A 12 9.27 3.93 -5.23
C THR A 12 8.38 5.14 -5.52
N ASP A 13 8.18 5.52 -6.77
CA ASP A 13 7.33 6.65 -7.22
C ASP A 13 5.86 6.57 -6.76
N ALA A 14 5.55 5.70 -5.80
CA ALA A 14 4.26 5.59 -5.16
C ALA A 14 3.97 6.84 -4.31
N PRO A 15 2.83 7.53 -4.52
CA PRO A 15 2.45 8.75 -3.80
C PRO A 15 1.98 8.49 -2.35
N PHE A 16 2.32 7.34 -1.77
CA PHE A 16 1.82 6.86 -0.48
C PHE A 16 2.95 6.71 0.55
N LEU A 17 2.60 6.89 1.82
CA LEU A 17 3.47 6.70 2.97
C LEU A 17 2.86 5.70 3.96
N VAL A 18 3.71 4.98 4.69
CA VAL A 18 3.26 4.19 5.84
C VAL A 18 2.55 5.10 6.85
N GLY A 19 1.35 4.69 7.27
CA GLY A 19 0.46 5.47 8.13
C GLY A 19 -0.63 6.23 7.37
N ASP A 20 -0.56 6.34 6.05
CA ASP A 20 -1.62 6.97 5.27
C ASP A 20 -2.91 6.16 5.34
N ARG A 21 -4.04 6.85 5.52
CA ARG A 21 -5.37 6.26 5.37
C ARG A 21 -5.73 6.24 3.89
N VAL A 22 -6.08 5.06 3.39
CA VAL A 22 -6.32 4.81 1.98
C VAL A 22 -7.59 3.99 1.77
N ARG A 23 -8.14 4.07 0.57
CA ARG A 23 -9.21 3.20 0.08
C ARG A 23 -8.87 2.68 -1.31
N GLY A 24 -9.46 1.57 -1.70
CA GLY A 24 -9.21 0.99 -3.02
C GLY A 24 -9.83 -0.38 -3.16
N THR A 25 -9.26 -1.18 -4.05
CA THR A 25 -9.67 -2.57 -4.28
C THR A 25 -8.55 -3.53 -3.94
N THR A 26 -8.84 -4.63 -3.25
CA THR A 26 -7.84 -5.63 -2.89
C THR A 26 -7.31 -6.32 -4.14
N TYR A 27 -5.99 -6.46 -4.21
CA TYR A 27 -5.35 -7.22 -5.27
C TYR A 27 -5.58 -8.73 -5.07
N VAL A 28 -6.13 -9.38 -6.09
CA VAL A 28 -6.23 -10.83 -6.18
C VAL A 28 -5.31 -11.32 -7.31
N PRO A 29 -4.30 -12.17 -7.01
CA PRO A 29 -3.44 -12.78 -8.02
C PRO A 29 -4.26 -13.52 -9.09
N PRO A 30 -3.85 -13.52 -10.36
CA PRO A 30 -4.61 -14.15 -11.45
C PRO A 30 -5.01 -15.61 -11.18
N ASP A 31 -4.12 -16.39 -10.57
CA ASP A 31 -4.35 -17.80 -10.25
C ASP A 31 -5.47 -18.02 -9.21
N LEU A 32 -5.75 -17.00 -8.37
CA LEU A 32 -6.76 -17.06 -7.33
C LEU A 32 -8.11 -16.45 -7.76
N ARG A 33 -8.17 -15.75 -8.90
CA ARG A 33 -9.39 -15.06 -9.37
C ARG A 33 -10.56 -15.98 -9.70
N LEU A 34 -10.32 -17.29 -9.81
CA LEU A 34 -11.38 -18.29 -9.98
C LEU A 34 -12.18 -18.54 -8.68
N HIS A 35 -11.58 -18.20 -7.53
CA HIS A 35 -12.14 -18.50 -6.21
C HIS A 35 -12.35 -17.25 -5.36
N GLU A 36 -11.59 -16.19 -5.61
CA GLU A 36 -11.62 -14.94 -4.87
C GLU A 36 -11.88 -13.77 -5.82
N SER A 37 -12.68 -12.81 -5.36
CA SER A 37 -12.94 -11.57 -6.09
C SER A 37 -12.23 -10.40 -5.41
N PRO A 38 -11.72 -9.42 -6.19
CA PRO A 38 -11.26 -8.16 -5.63
C PRO A 38 -12.38 -7.47 -4.84
N GLU A 39 -12.11 -7.05 -3.61
CA GLU A 39 -13.09 -6.42 -2.72
C GLU A 39 -12.70 -4.96 -2.44
N PRO A 40 -13.67 -4.05 -2.29
CA PRO A 40 -13.40 -2.69 -1.85
C PRO A 40 -12.89 -2.69 -0.40
N PHE A 41 -11.94 -1.81 -0.10
CA PHE A 41 -11.41 -1.65 1.26
C PHE A 41 -11.22 -0.19 1.65
N GLU A 42 -11.16 0.04 2.96
CA GLU A 42 -10.57 1.24 3.57
C GLU A 42 -9.65 0.79 4.72
N GLY A 43 -8.45 1.36 4.80
CA GLY A 43 -7.47 0.96 5.82
C GLY A 43 -6.26 1.88 5.88
N VAL A 44 -5.20 1.39 6.52
CA VAL A 44 -3.96 2.14 6.74
C VAL A 44 -2.80 1.45 6.06
N VAL A 45 -1.99 2.19 5.30
CA VAL A 45 -0.76 1.66 4.68
C VAL A 45 0.22 1.24 5.78
N VAL A 46 0.62 -0.04 5.77
CA VAL A 46 1.62 -0.59 6.71
C VAL A 46 2.96 -0.90 6.03
N GLN A 47 2.98 -1.11 4.72
CA GLN A 47 4.20 -1.35 3.95
C GLN A 47 4.04 -0.90 2.50
N LEU A 48 5.13 -0.39 1.92
CA LEU A 48 5.26 -0.07 0.49
C LEU A 48 6.08 -1.16 -0.20
N GLY A 49 5.57 -1.69 -1.32
CA GLY A 49 6.22 -2.76 -2.05
C GLY A 49 6.27 -4.09 -1.30
N SER A 50 6.91 -5.05 -1.94
CA SER A 50 7.18 -6.40 -1.44
C SER A 50 8.42 -6.48 -0.55
N GLY A 51 9.28 -5.46 -0.57
CA GLY A 51 10.58 -5.47 0.12
C GLY A 51 11.67 -6.23 -0.67
N TYR A 52 11.35 -6.75 -1.86
CA TYR A 52 12.29 -7.42 -2.76
C TYR A 52 12.53 -6.55 -4.01
N PRO A 53 13.75 -5.99 -4.18
CA PRO A 53 14.06 -5.02 -5.24
C PRO A 53 13.73 -5.48 -6.67
N LYS A 54 13.81 -6.79 -6.94
CA LYS A 54 13.53 -7.37 -8.27
C LYS A 54 12.03 -7.52 -8.58
N VAL A 55 11.18 -7.50 -7.55
CA VAL A 55 9.70 -7.60 -7.66
C VAL A 55 9.09 -6.19 -7.68
N ASP A 56 9.65 -5.28 -6.87
CA ASP A 56 9.18 -3.89 -6.73
C ASP A 56 9.38 -3.04 -8.00
N ALA A 57 10.31 -3.42 -8.87
CA ALA A 57 10.61 -2.70 -10.11
C ALA A 57 9.49 -2.75 -11.17
N LYS A 58 8.52 -3.67 -11.05
CA LYS A 58 7.39 -3.80 -11.99
C LYS A 58 6.02 -3.57 -11.36
N HIS A 59 5.89 -3.73 -10.05
CA HIS A 59 4.60 -3.67 -9.39
C HIS A 59 4.65 -2.83 -8.12
N ALA A 60 4.04 -1.65 -8.21
CA ALA A 60 3.82 -0.75 -7.11
C ALA A 60 2.67 -1.31 -6.25
N PHE A 61 2.97 -2.28 -5.39
CA PHE A 61 2.02 -2.81 -4.41
C PHE A 61 2.08 -2.04 -3.10
N LEU A 62 0.96 -2.03 -2.38
CA LEU A 62 0.83 -1.55 -1.01
C LEU A 62 0.30 -2.69 -0.14
N TRP A 63 0.74 -2.73 1.11
CA TRP A 63 0.08 -3.52 2.14
C TRP A 63 -0.73 -2.60 3.04
N ILE A 64 -2.00 -2.95 3.22
CA ILE A 64 -2.99 -2.17 3.95
C ILE A 64 -3.51 -3.01 5.10
N ARG A 65 -3.46 -2.46 6.31
CA ARG A 65 -4.15 -3.02 7.46
C ARG A 65 -5.58 -2.49 7.53
N LEU A 66 -6.52 -3.41 7.58
CA LEU A 66 -7.95 -3.13 7.67
C LEU A 66 -8.39 -2.97 9.13
N ALA A 67 -9.64 -2.56 9.33
CA ALA A 67 -10.22 -2.35 10.67
C ALA A 67 -10.31 -3.64 11.50
N ASP A 68 -10.43 -4.79 10.85
CA ASP A 68 -10.43 -6.13 11.49
C ASP A 68 -9.00 -6.65 11.78
N HIS A 69 -7.99 -5.79 11.64
CA HIS A 69 -6.57 -6.11 11.80
C HIS A 69 -5.99 -7.09 10.78
N THR A 70 -6.74 -7.49 9.76
CA THR A 70 -6.20 -8.24 8.63
C THR A 70 -5.40 -7.32 7.71
N GLU A 71 -4.47 -7.92 6.95
CA GLU A 71 -3.65 -7.21 5.98
C GLU A 71 -4.00 -7.66 4.56
N ARG A 72 -4.19 -6.70 3.67
CA ARG A 72 -4.52 -6.92 2.26
C ARG A 72 -3.53 -6.18 1.36
N GLN A 73 -3.26 -6.77 0.20
CA GLN A 73 -2.48 -6.12 -0.83
C GLN A 73 -3.39 -5.30 -1.74
N SER A 74 -2.87 -4.19 -2.27
CA SER A 74 -3.51 -3.44 -3.36
C SER A 74 -2.47 -2.86 -4.30
N LEU A 75 -2.90 -2.55 -5.53
CA LEU A 75 -2.09 -1.82 -6.50
C LEU A 75 -2.14 -0.33 -6.19
N VAL A 76 -0.99 0.35 -6.29
CA VAL A 76 -0.87 1.81 -6.18
C VAL A 76 -1.80 2.53 -7.16
N SER A 77 -2.00 1.99 -8.36
CA SER A 77 -2.92 2.54 -9.37
C SER A 77 -4.40 2.39 -9.03
N GLU A 78 -4.75 1.48 -8.12
CA GLU A 78 -6.12 1.19 -7.68
C GLU A 78 -6.37 1.65 -6.24
N THR A 79 -5.45 2.45 -5.70
CA THR A 79 -5.51 2.99 -4.34
C THR A 79 -5.63 4.52 -4.38
N GLU A 80 -6.39 5.08 -3.46
CA GLU A 80 -6.56 6.52 -3.28
C GLU A 80 -6.34 6.91 -1.82
N LEU A 81 -5.77 8.10 -1.58
CA LEU A 81 -5.70 8.68 -0.24
C LEU A 81 -7.09 9.11 0.24
N VAL A 82 -7.42 8.76 1.48
CA VAL A 82 -8.60 9.30 2.16
C VAL A 82 -8.20 10.65 2.76
N THR A 83 -8.27 11.71 1.94
CA THR A 83 -8.09 13.07 2.44
C THR A 83 -9.21 13.38 3.44
N ARG A 84 -8.85 13.60 4.71
CA ARG A 84 -9.78 14.26 5.63
C ARG A 84 -10.08 15.63 5.04
N ARG A 85 -11.36 15.91 4.73
CA ARG A 85 -11.78 17.29 4.51
C ARG A 85 -11.33 18.08 5.74
N ARG A 86 -10.48 19.10 5.55
CA ARG A 86 -10.37 20.17 6.54
C ARG A 86 -11.71 20.89 6.51
N GLU A 87 -12.58 20.56 7.45
CA GLU A 87 -13.67 21.46 7.81
C GLU A 87 -13.00 22.74 8.31
N SER A 88 -13.21 23.83 7.57
CA SER A 88 -12.87 25.21 7.97
C SER A 88 -14.14 25.88 8.47
#